data_AF-A0A2V7ZRQ3-F1
#
_entry.id   AF-A0A2V7ZRQ3-F1
#
_cell.length_a   1.000
_cell.length_b   1.000
_cell.length_c   1.000
_cell.angle_alpha   90.00
_cell.angle_beta   90.00
_cell.angle_gamma   90.00
#
_symmetry.space_group_name_H-M   'P 1'
#
loop_
_entity.id
_entity.type
_entity.pdbx_description
1 polymer ?
#
loop_
_entity_poly.entity_id
_entity_poly.type
_entity_poly.pdbx_seq_one_letter_code
_entity_poly.pdbx_strand_id
1 'polypeptide(L)'
;MPIKLVARGGATEPINVAVLEHYGLSEEKIKAFGGTVAGGYTKGSDVDVIIGWGALTNAPEYALWYQATQEHDFKYLELPADLRARLANAFYLQVHEAPLLLRGVDRRIPTIVRDGTAVYGRTDMPDDFAYTLAKALDESQELFHWSHMPFSYNPKTVWKAWDVPLHPGAARYYKERGYTK
;
A
#
# COMPACT_ATOMS: atom_id res chain seq x y z
N MET A 1 26.59 12.42 -9.73
CA MET A 1 25.55 13.27 -10.32
C MET A 1 24.52 13.56 -9.24
N PRO A 2 23.99 14.78 -9.13
CA PRO A 2 22.87 15.08 -8.24
C PRO A 2 21.65 14.21 -8.61
N ILE A 3 20.96 13.65 -7.61
CA ILE A 3 19.81 12.75 -7.81
C ILE A 3 18.50 13.54 -7.72
N LYS A 4 17.56 13.26 -8.62
CA LYS A 4 16.19 13.77 -8.60
C LYS A 4 15.26 12.69 -8.06
N LEU A 5 14.82 12.86 -6.83
CA LEU A 5 13.96 11.92 -6.11
C LEU A 5 12.50 12.37 -6.18
N VAL A 6 11.60 11.45 -6.51
CA VAL A 6 10.18 11.56 -6.16
C VAL A 6 9.90 10.60 -5.03
N ALA A 7 9.50 11.12 -3.87
CA ALA A 7 9.01 10.33 -2.75
C ALA A 7 7.52 10.61 -2.60
N ARG A 8 6.66 9.67 -3.00
CA ARG A 8 5.21 9.82 -2.86
C ARG A 8 4.89 10.08 -1.39
N GLY A 9 4.13 11.15 -1.11
CA GLY A 9 3.78 11.58 0.25
C GLY A 9 4.84 12.49 0.91
N GLY A 10 5.95 12.73 0.23
CA GLY A 10 7.05 13.61 0.67
C GLY A 10 8.19 12.83 1.34
N ALA A 11 9.39 13.41 1.29
CA ALA A 11 10.58 12.82 1.92
C ALA A 11 10.48 12.72 3.44
N THR A 12 9.61 13.54 4.04
CA THR A 12 9.34 13.62 5.48
C THR A 12 8.23 12.68 5.94
N GLU A 13 7.56 11.96 5.01
CA GLU A 13 6.63 10.89 5.40
C GLU A 13 7.40 9.82 6.19
N PRO A 14 6.91 9.37 7.35
CA PRO A 14 7.68 8.48 8.24
C PRO A 14 8.27 7.24 7.56
N ILE A 15 7.55 6.63 6.62
CA ILE A 15 8.04 5.45 5.90
C ILE A 15 9.16 5.79 4.91
N ASN A 16 9.07 6.94 4.23
CA ASN A 16 10.10 7.42 3.32
C ASN A 16 11.36 7.83 4.09
N VAL A 17 11.21 8.48 5.25
CA VAL A 17 12.32 8.77 6.18
C VAL A 17 13.03 7.47 6.55
N ALA A 18 12.28 6.44 6.96
CA ALA A 18 12.86 5.16 7.33
C ALA A 18 13.61 4.48 6.16
N VAL A 19 13.13 4.61 4.92
CA VAL A 19 13.85 4.09 3.75
C VAL A 19 15.13 4.90 3.51
N LEU A 20 15.06 6.23 3.51
CA LEU A 20 16.20 7.11 3.24
C LEU A 20 17.30 6.97 4.29
N GLU A 21 16.93 6.95 5.57
CA GLU A 21 17.87 6.80 6.70
C GLU A 21 18.66 5.50 6.62
N HIS A 22 18.03 4.41 6.17
CA HIS A 22 18.72 3.13 6.00
C HIS A 22 19.90 3.24 5.03
N TYR A 23 19.79 4.09 4.01
CA TYR A 23 20.86 4.39 3.06
C TYR A 23 21.72 5.60 3.48
N GLY A 24 21.57 6.09 4.72
CA GLY A 24 22.29 7.26 5.23
C GLY A 24 21.88 8.58 4.60
N LEU A 25 20.72 8.63 3.92
CA LEU A 25 20.19 9.80 3.24
C LEU A 25 19.14 10.52 4.08
N SER A 26 18.95 11.81 3.77
CA SER A 26 17.83 12.64 4.22
C SER A 26 17.51 13.65 3.11
N GLU A 27 16.40 14.37 3.20
CA GLU A 27 16.08 15.42 2.23
C GLU A 27 17.17 16.49 2.18
N GLU A 28 17.69 16.89 3.35
CA GLU A 28 18.76 17.87 3.49
C GLU A 28 20.05 17.39 2.83
N LYS A 29 20.41 16.12 3.04
CA LYS A 29 21.61 15.54 2.40
C LYS A 29 21.46 15.47 0.89
N ILE A 30 20.29 15.05 0.39
CA ILE A 30 20.02 15.01 -1.05
C ILE A 30 20.17 16.40 -1.66
N LYS A 31 19.58 17.42 -1.03
CA LYS A 31 19.69 18.82 -1.46
C LYS A 31 21.12 19.35 -1.36
N ALA A 32 21.87 19.00 -0.30
CA ALA A 32 23.26 19.40 -0.13
C ALA A 32 24.18 18.82 -1.21
N PHE A 33 23.86 17.65 -1.78
CA PHE A 33 24.54 17.08 -2.94
C PHE A 33 24.06 17.65 -4.29
N GLY A 34 23.21 18.69 -4.27
CA GLY A 34 22.64 19.33 -5.46
C GLY A 34 21.43 18.60 -6.05
N GLY A 35 20.92 17.57 -5.37
CA GLY A 35 19.74 16.82 -5.79
C GLY A 35 18.42 17.55 -5.48
N THR A 36 17.33 16.98 -5.97
CA THR A 36 15.97 17.49 -5.74
C THR A 36 15.08 16.42 -5.13
N VAL A 37 14.06 16.85 -4.38
CA VAL A 37 13.04 15.95 -3.84
C VAL A 37 11.66 16.53 -4.12
N ALA A 38 10.76 15.72 -4.69
CA ALA A 38 9.38 16.05 -4.96
C ALA A 38 8.43 15.04 -4.28
N GLY A 39 7.25 15.51 -3.85
CA GLY A 39 6.25 14.69 -3.16
C GLY A 39 5.35 13.84 -4.07
N GLY A 40 5.47 14.03 -5.39
CA GLY A 40 4.65 13.37 -6.39
C GLY A 40 5.27 13.52 -7.78
N TYR A 41 4.84 12.66 -8.69
CA TYR A 41 5.23 12.69 -10.09
C TYR A 41 4.10 13.28 -10.93
N THR A 42 4.43 14.20 -11.82
CA THR A 42 3.53 14.66 -12.89
C THR A 42 4.12 14.30 -14.24
N LYS A 43 3.28 14.11 -15.25
CA LYS A 43 3.71 13.90 -16.64
C LYS A 43 4.83 14.88 -17.05
N GLY A 44 5.92 14.36 -17.63
CA GLY A 44 7.11 15.14 -18.00
C GLY A 44 8.07 15.44 -16.84
N SER A 45 7.84 14.91 -15.64
CA SER A 45 8.80 15.05 -14.54
C SER A 45 10.10 14.35 -14.89
N ASP A 46 11.19 15.08 -14.71
CA ASP A 46 12.55 14.57 -14.79
C ASP A 46 12.93 13.94 -13.45
N VAL A 47 13.08 12.62 -13.42
CA VAL A 47 13.21 11.82 -12.20
C VAL A 47 14.22 10.68 -12.38
N ASP A 48 15.07 10.48 -11.37
CA ASP A 48 16.04 9.38 -11.35
C ASP A 48 15.54 8.22 -10.47
N VAL A 49 14.86 8.52 -9.36
CA VAL A 49 14.39 7.53 -8.38
C VAL A 49 12.98 7.87 -7.92
N ILE A 50 12.11 6.86 -7.84
CA ILE A 50 10.76 6.98 -7.28
C ILE A 50 10.65 6.05 -6.05
N ILE A 51 10.22 6.60 -4.92
CA ILE A 51 9.73 5.84 -3.77
C ILE A 51 8.20 5.98 -3.72
N GLY A 52 7.47 4.87 -3.71
CA GLY A 52 6.02 4.90 -3.60
C GLY A 52 5.36 3.53 -3.58
N TRP A 53 4.06 3.51 -3.25
CA TRP A 53 3.25 2.29 -3.23
C TRP A 53 2.92 1.82 -4.64
N GLY A 54 3.46 0.67 -5.04
CA GLY A 54 3.28 0.06 -6.35
C GLY A 54 1.93 -0.64 -6.55
N ALA A 55 0.85 0.13 -6.70
CA ALA A 55 -0.48 -0.41 -7.06
C ALA A 55 -1.04 0.25 -8.32
N LEU A 56 -1.79 -0.52 -9.12
CA LEU A 56 -2.56 -0.03 -10.25
C LEU A 56 -4.01 0.14 -9.83
N THR A 57 -4.37 1.37 -9.44
CA THR A 57 -5.69 1.73 -8.94
C THR A 57 -6.20 2.97 -9.67
N ASN A 58 -7.50 3.25 -9.59
CA ASN A 58 -8.10 4.43 -10.24
C ASN A 58 -7.99 5.71 -9.40
N ALA A 59 -7.25 5.70 -8.29
CA ALA A 59 -7.07 6.88 -7.47
C ALA A 59 -5.93 7.76 -8.03
N PRO A 60 -6.11 9.10 -8.09
CA PRO A 60 -5.16 10.02 -8.74
C PRO A 60 -3.70 9.87 -8.27
N GLU A 61 -3.48 9.52 -7.01
CA GLU A 61 -2.16 9.33 -6.42
C GLU A 61 -1.40 8.09 -6.93
N TYR A 62 -2.07 7.17 -7.63
CA TYR A 62 -1.44 6.05 -8.33
C TYR A 62 -1.25 6.31 -9.83
N ALA A 63 -1.70 7.47 -10.34
CA ALA A 63 -1.52 7.86 -11.75
C ALA A 63 -0.05 7.82 -12.19
N LEU A 64 0.89 8.03 -11.26
CA LEU A 64 2.32 7.97 -11.52
C LEU A 64 2.76 6.66 -12.16
N TRP A 65 2.17 5.52 -11.79
CA TRP A 65 2.57 4.22 -12.33
C TRP A 65 2.10 4.00 -13.76
N TYR A 66 1.01 4.67 -14.17
CA TYR A 66 0.55 4.67 -15.55
C TYR A 66 1.31 5.65 -16.44
N GLN A 67 1.88 6.72 -15.87
CA GLN A 67 2.55 7.78 -16.63
C GLN A 67 4.07 7.60 -16.65
N ALA A 68 4.69 7.51 -15.47
CA ALA A 68 6.14 7.49 -15.34
C ALA A 68 6.75 6.28 -16.04
N THR A 69 6.11 5.11 -15.93
CA THR A 69 6.56 3.89 -16.60
C THR A 69 6.39 3.93 -18.12
N GLN A 70 5.62 4.90 -18.66
CA GLN A 70 5.50 5.13 -20.10
C GLN A 70 6.60 6.05 -20.64
N GLU A 71 7.03 7.02 -19.83
CA GLU A 71 8.07 7.99 -20.18
C GLU A 71 9.49 7.48 -19.90
N HIS A 72 9.64 6.56 -18.95
CA HIS A 72 10.92 6.08 -18.47
C HIS A 72 10.92 4.56 -18.27
N ASP A 73 12.07 3.92 -18.52
CA ASP A 73 12.28 2.50 -18.25
C ASP A 73 12.88 2.30 -16.85
N PHE A 74 12.02 2.13 -15.85
CA PHE A 74 12.45 1.93 -14.46
C PHE A 74 12.92 0.50 -14.18
N LYS A 75 13.92 0.39 -13.29
CA LYS A 75 14.28 -0.86 -12.63
C LYS A 75 13.75 -0.85 -11.20
N TYR A 76 13.02 -1.90 -10.84
CA TYR A 76 12.47 -2.05 -9.49
C TYR A 76 13.54 -2.63 -8.56
N LEU A 77 13.84 -1.89 -7.49
CA LEU A 77 14.85 -2.27 -6.51
C LEU A 77 14.23 -3.11 -5.40
N GLU A 78 14.91 -4.18 -5.05
CA GLU A 78 14.56 -4.98 -3.88
C GLU A 78 15.08 -4.29 -2.62
N LEU A 79 14.20 -4.03 -1.65
CA LEU A 79 14.61 -3.50 -0.35
C LEU A 79 15.35 -4.59 0.44
N PRO A 80 16.49 -4.31 1.10
CA PRO A 80 17.20 -5.29 1.94
C PRO A 80 16.29 -5.99 2.96
N ALA A 81 16.60 -7.25 3.29
CA ALA A 81 15.74 -8.08 4.13
C ALA A 81 15.52 -7.50 5.54
N ASP A 82 16.59 -6.94 6.13
CA ASP A 82 16.56 -6.25 7.41
C ASP A 82 15.74 -4.95 7.34
N LEU A 83 15.86 -4.18 6.26
CA LEU A 83 15.01 -3.01 6.03
C LEU A 83 13.53 -3.40 5.92
N ARG A 84 13.20 -4.45 5.14
CA ARG A 84 11.81 -4.94 5.02
C ARG A 84 11.27 -5.37 6.38
N ALA A 85 12.04 -6.10 7.18
CA ALA A 85 11.62 -6.53 8.52
C ALA A 85 11.40 -5.33 9.45
N ARG A 86 12.29 -4.33 9.42
CA ARG A 86 12.14 -3.09 10.19
C ARG A 86 10.87 -2.33 9.81
N LEU A 87 10.64 -2.14 8.51
CA LEU A 87 9.46 -1.43 8.00
C LEU A 87 8.17 -2.19 8.30
N ALA A 88 8.18 -3.52 8.17
CA ALA A 88 7.05 -4.38 8.51
C ALA A 88 6.62 -4.19 9.97
N ASN A 89 7.58 -4.24 10.89
CA ASN A 89 7.32 -4.07 12.31
C ASN A 89 6.92 -2.63 12.68
N ALA A 90 7.62 -1.63 12.15
CA ALA A 90 7.40 -0.23 12.53
C ALA A 90 6.07 0.35 12.01
N PHE A 91 5.58 -0.15 10.88
CA PHE A 91 4.43 0.43 10.18
C PHE A 91 3.22 -0.51 10.06
N TYR A 92 3.22 -1.63 10.81
CA TYR A 92 2.17 -2.65 10.75
C TYR A 92 1.91 -3.13 9.31
N LEU A 93 3.00 -3.48 8.62
CA LEU A 93 3.00 -3.97 7.24
C LEU A 93 3.41 -5.43 7.20
N GLN A 94 3.21 -6.06 6.04
CA GLN A 94 3.65 -7.42 5.79
C GLN A 94 4.76 -7.45 4.75
N VAL A 95 5.61 -8.48 4.80
CA VAL A 95 6.57 -8.76 3.73
C VAL A 95 5.93 -9.75 2.76
N HIS A 96 5.76 -9.33 1.51
CA HIS A 96 5.24 -10.15 0.41
C HIS A 96 5.96 -9.83 -0.88
N GLU A 97 5.76 -10.65 -1.89
CA GLU A 97 6.28 -10.39 -3.23
C GLU A 97 5.36 -9.44 -3.99
N ALA A 98 5.94 -8.44 -4.65
CA ALA A 98 5.20 -7.53 -5.52
C ALA A 98 4.53 -8.31 -6.68
N PRO A 99 3.27 -7.98 -7.05
CA PRO A 99 2.60 -8.60 -8.17
C PRO A 99 3.22 -8.13 -9.50
N LEU A 100 3.21 -9.00 -10.51
CA LEU A 100 3.77 -8.75 -11.86
C LEU A 100 2.81 -7.91 -12.73
N LEU A 101 2.31 -6.80 -12.19
CA LEU A 101 1.30 -5.97 -12.86
C LEU A 101 1.87 -4.65 -13.38
N LEU A 102 2.93 -4.13 -12.75
CA LEU A 102 3.57 -2.89 -13.15
C LEU A 102 4.51 -3.12 -14.33
N ARG A 103 4.48 -2.21 -15.33
CA ARG A 103 5.44 -2.23 -16.44
C ARG A 103 6.87 -2.16 -15.88
N GLY A 104 7.73 -3.09 -16.30
CA GLY A 104 9.12 -3.19 -15.84
C GLY A 104 9.34 -4.10 -14.64
N VAL A 105 8.27 -4.65 -14.03
CA VAL A 105 8.39 -5.73 -13.04
C VAL A 105 8.34 -7.07 -13.77
N ASP A 106 9.51 -7.68 -13.98
CA ASP A 106 9.69 -8.94 -14.70
C ASP A 106 9.92 -10.16 -13.79
N ARG A 107 10.11 -9.92 -12.48
CA ARG A 107 10.29 -10.94 -11.46
C ARG A 107 9.54 -10.58 -10.19
N ARG A 108 9.29 -11.58 -9.36
CA ARG A 108 8.75 -11.37 -8.02
C ARG A 108 9.82 -10.72 -7.13
N ILE A 109 9.52 -9.56 -6.60
CA ILE A 109 10.41 -8.76 -5.76
C ILE A 109 9.85 -8.72 -4.35
N PRO A 110 10.52 -9.32 -3.35
CA PRO A 110 10.14 -9.16 -1.96
C PRO A 110 10.15 -7.68 -1.56
N THR A 111 9.02 -7.22 -1.03
CA THR A 111 8.80 -5.83 -0.63
C THR A 111 7.88 -5.79 0.60
N ILE A 112 7.50 -4.59 1.01
CA ILE A 112 6.49 -4.36 2.04
C ILE A 112 5.12 -4.07 1.40
N VAL A 113 4.07 -4.59 2.00
CA VAL A 113 2.69 -4.42 1.54
C VAL A 113 1.76 -4.11 2.71
N ARG A 114 0.65 -3.42 2.40
CA ARG A 114 -0.44 -3.17 3.35
C ARG A 114 -1.46 -4.30 3.31
N ASP A 115 -2.01 -4.65 4.45
CA ASP A 115 -3.09 -5.64 4.60
C ASP A 115 -4.47 -5.00 4.36
N GLY A 116 -4.72 -4.62 3.10
CA GLY A 116 -6.05 -4.18 2.67
C GLY A 116 -6.56 -2.92 3.37
N THR A 117 -7.88 -2.79 3.47
CA THR A 117 -8.58 -1.65 4.09
C THR A 117 -9.62 -2.17 5.07
N ALA A 118 -9.64 -1.60 6.28
CA ALA A 118 -10.58 -1.96 7.33
C ALA A 118 -11.70 -0.93 7.45
N VAL A 119 -12.91 -1.40 7.78
CA VAL A 119 -14.03 -0.54 8.16
C VAL A 119 -14.13 -0.53 9.68
N TYR A 120 -13.91 0.64 10.28
CA TYR A 120 -13.97 0.81 11.73
C TYR A 120 -15.35 1.27 12.18
N GLY A 121 -15.88 0.60 13.20
CA GLY A 121 -17.09 0.99 13.91
C GLY A 121 -16.76 1.49 15.31
N ARG A 122 -17.63 2.33 15.87
CA ARG A 122 -17.60 2.62 17.31
C ARG A 122 -17.97 1.38 18.11
N THR A 123 -17.54 1.33 19.36
CA THR A 123 -17.83 0.21 20.28
C THR A 123 -19.31 0.10 20.65
N ASP A 124 -20.11 1.15 20.40
CA ASP A 124 -21.55 1.19 20.61
C ASP A 124 -22.36 1.00 19.31
N MET A 125 -21.71 0.58 18.22
CA MET A 125 -22.40 0.21 16.99
C MET A 125 -23.38 -0.96 17.25
N PRO A 126 -24.65 -0.85 16.83
CA PRO A 126 -25.59 -1.96 17.02
C PRO A 126 -25.17 -3.21 16.25
N ASP A 127 -25.31 -4.38 16.88
CA ASP A 127 -24.97 -5.67 16.26
C ASP A 127 -25.65 -5.91 14.92
N ASP A 128 -26.94 -5.57 14.81
CA ASP A 128 -27.68 -5.77 13.56
C ASP A 128 -27.21 -4.84 12.43
N PHE A 129 -26.71 -3.64 12.78
CA PHE A 129 -26.09 -2.76 11.79
C PHE A 129 -24.75 -3.33 11.32
N ALA A 130 -23.90 -3.79 12.23
CA ALA A 130 -22.62 -4.41 11.88
C ALA A 130 -22.80 -5.69 11.05
N TYR A 131 -23.81 -6.51 11.37
CA TYR A 131 -24.20 -7.68 10.58
C TYR A 131 -24.62 -7.27 9.16
N THR A 132 -25.52 -6.28 9.06
CA THR A 132 -26.03 -5.79 7.77
C THR A 132 -24.90 -5.21 6.92
N LEU A 133 -23.96 -4.50 7.54
CA LEU A 133 -22.80 -3.93 6.85
C LEU A 133 -21.86 -5.04 6.34
N ALA A 134 -21.49 -6.01 7.19
CA ALA A 134 -20.65 -7.13 6.78
C ALA A 134 -21.28 -7.92 5.62
N LYS A 135 -22.59 -8.17 5.70
CA LYS A 135 -23.37 -8.81 4.64
C LYS A 135 -23.35 -8.02 3.33
N ALA A 136 -23.62 -6.72 3.39
CA ALA A 136 -23.63 -5.88 2.21
C ALA A 136 -22.26 -5.84 1.51
N LEU A 137 -21.17 -5.80 2.30
CA LEU A 137 -19.80 -5.83 1.77
C LEU A 137 -19.47 -7.18 1.10
N ASP A 138 -19.82 -8.31 1.73
CA ASP A 138 -19.56 -9.65 1.17
C ASP A 138 -20.41 -9.93 -0.09
N GLU A 139 -21.71 -9.66 -0.05
CA GLU A 139 -22.63 -9.94 -1.15
C GLU A 139 -22.45 -8.98 -2.34
N SER A 140 -21.82 -7.83 -2.11
CA SER A 140 -21.53 -6.83 -3.17
C SER A 140 -20.05 -6.79 -3.53
N GLN A 141 -19.28 -7.85 -3.23
CA GLN A 141 -17.83 -7.83 -3.40
C GLN A 141 -17.37 -7.52 -4.83
N GLU A 142 -18.20 -7.84 -5.82
CA GLU A 142 -18.01 -7.54 -7.23
C GLU A 142 -17.78 -6.04 -7.49
N LEU A 143 -18.43 -5.17 -6.72
CA LEU A 143 -18.30 -3.72 -6.85
C LEU A 143 -16.90 -3.24 -6.45
N PHE A 144 -16.22 -3.94 -5.54
CA PHE A 144 -14.86 -3.60 -5.16
C PHE A 144 -13.86 -3.97 -6.25
N HIS A 145 -14.09 -5.05 -6.98
CA HIS A 145 -13.24 -5.42 -8.12
C HIS A 145 -13.20 -4.33 -9.20
N TRP A 146 -14.29 -3.59 -9.39
CA TRP A 146 -14.37 -2.50 -10.36
C TRP A 146 -13.88 -1.14 -9.82
N SER A 147 -14.06 -0.89 -8.52
CA SER A 147 -13.85 0.45 -7.94
C SER A 147 -12.55 0.61 -7.14
N HIS A 148 -12.07 -0.44 -6.47
CA HIS A 148 -11.00 -0.35 -5.46
C HIS A 148 -10.01 -1.51 -5.59
N MET A 149 -9.00 -1.34 -6.44
CA MET A 149 -7.96 -2.34 -6.75
C MET A 149 -8.54 -3.68 -7.25
N PRO A 150 -7.99 -4.28 -8.32
CA PRO A 150 -8.32 -5.68 -8.58
C PRO A 150 -7.96 -6.50 -7.33
N PHE A 151 -8.84 -7.42 -6.90
CA PHE A 151 -8.66 -8.37 -5.77
C PHE A 151 -8.94 -7.87 -4.32
N SER A 152 -9.86 -6.94 -4.12
CA SER A 152 -10.07 -6.27 -2.81
C SER A 152 -10.81 -7.05 -1.72
N TYR A 153 -11.48 -8.16 -2.04
CA TYR A 153 -12.22 -8.94 -1.04
C TYR A 153 -11.75 -10.40 -0.98
N ASN A 154 -11.40 -10.87 0.22
CA ASN A 154 -10.97 -12.25 0.44
C ASN A 154 -11.71 -12.86 1.64
N PRO A 155 -12.66 -13.79 1.39
CA PRO A 155 -13.42 -14.47 2.45
C PRO A 155 -12.56 -15.14 3.53
N LYS A 156 -11.33 -15.57 3.19
CA LYS A 156 -10.43 -16.27 4.12
C LYS A 156 -9.79 -15.34 5.16
N THR A 157 -9.75 -14.04 4.88
CA THR A 157 -9.01 -13.07 5.70
C THR A 157 -9.83 -11.84 6.08
N VAL A 158 -11.01 -11.62 5.49
CA VAL A 158 -11.85 -10.41 5.73
C VAL A 158 -12.22 -10.19 7.19
N TRP A 159 -12.27 -11.26 7.99
CA TRP A 159 -12.61 -11.23 9.40
C TRP A 159 -11.41 -10.92 10.33
N LYS A 160 -10.20 -10.74 9.78
CA LYS A 160 -8.96 -10.49 10.55
C LYS A 160 -8.47 -9.06 10.33
N ALA A 161 -8.17 -8.34 11.41
CA ALA A 161 -7.60 -7.01 11.36
C ALA A 161 -6.61 -6.80 12.53
N TRP A 162 -5.42 -7.41 12.44
CA TRP A 162 -4.38 -7.40 13.49
C TRP A 162 -4.97 -7.56 14.91
N ASP A 163 -4.74 -6.59 15.80
CA ASP A 163 -5.18 -6.58 17.19
C ASP A 163 -6.55 -5.90 17.39
N VAL A 164 -7.23 -5.53 16.31
CA VAL A 164 -8.55 -4.89 16.37
C VAL A 164 -9.63 -5.97 16.44
N PRO A 165 -10.46 -5.99 17.50
CA PRO A 165 -11.49 -7.02 17.65
C PRO A 165 -12.57 -6.87 16.57
N LEU A 166 -12.99 -8.00 16.02
CA LEU A 166 -14.12 -8.05 15.09
C LEU A 166 -15.43 -7.79 15.85
N HIS A 167 -16.28 -6.92 15.31
CA HIS A 167 -17.57 -6.60 15.89
C HIS A 167 -18.46 -7.86 16.00
N PRO A 168 -19.19 -8.12 17.12
CA PRO A 168 -19.98 -9.33 17.30
C PRO A 168 -21.01 -9.58 16.19
N GLY A 169 -21.77 -8.55 15.78
CA GLY A 169 -22.64 -8.62 14.60
C GLY A 169 -21.96 -9.05 13.29
N ALA A 170 -20.76 -8.54 12.99
CA ALA A 170 -20.00 -8.96 11.80
C ALA A 170 -19.45 -10.39 11.94
N ALA A 171 -18.98 -10.76 13.14
CA ALA A 171 -18.54 -12.11 13.46
C ALA A 171 -19.66 -13.14 13.29
N ARG A 172 -20.90 -12.80 13.69
CA ARG A 172 -22.10 -13.62 13.47
C ARG A 172 -22.28 -13.91 11.98
N TYR A 173 -22.24 -12.89 11.13
CA TYR A 173 -22.37 -13.05 9.67
C TYR A 173 -21.26 -13.94 9.09
N TYR A 174 -19.99 -13.62 9.34
CA TYR A 174 -18.89 -14.39 8.78
C TYR A 174 -18.83 -15.84 9.27
N LYS A 175 -19.33 -16.12 10.49
CA LYS A 175 -19.50 -17.48 10.98
C LYS A 175 -20.60 -18.24 10.23
N GLU A 176 -21.76 -17.61 9.97
CA GLU A 176 -22.84 -18.20 9.17
C GLU A 176 -22.40 -18.54 7.74
N ARG A 177 -21.48 -17.75 7.17
CA ARG A 177 -20.88 -17.99 5.84
C ARG A 177 -19.73 -19.00 5.86
N GLY A 178 -19.28 -19.45 7.04
CA GLY A 178 -18.17 -20.39 7.18
C GLY A 178 -16.79 -19.77 6.90
N TYR A 179 -16.65 -18.44 7.02
CA TYR A 179 -15.39 -17.74 6.77
C TYR A 179 -14.45 -17.79 7.97
N THR A 180 -15.04 -17.79 9.17
CA THR A 180 -14.33 -17.98 10.44
C THR A 180 -14.35 -19.45 10.84
N LYS A 181 -13.26 -19.93 11.47
CA LYS A 181 -13.22 -21.25 12.10
C LYS A 181 -14.01 -21.27 13.40
#